data_AF-A0A975GEG3-F1
#
_entry.id   AF-A0A975GEG3-F1
#
_cell.length_a   1.000
_cell.length_b   1.000
_cell.length_c   1.000
_cell.angle_alpha   90.00
_cell.angle_beta   90.00
_cell.angle_gamma   90.00
#
_symmetry.space_group_name_H-M   'P 1'
#
loop_
_entity.id
_entity.type
_entity.pdbx_description
1 polymer ?
#
loop_
_entity_poly.entity_id
_entity_poly.type
_entity_poly.pdbx_seq_one_letter_code
_entity_poly.pdbx_strand_id
1 'polypeptide(L)'
;MQVQNAKCDVNYAGTLHIASGNNRESNGYQDFIHQNEAQKKLTNAILKNRQNTFFSGILVIPTGGGKTFIAAEWLLKNWVDKGKKLLWIAHRHELLDQAFLTFMKNCYSGLLKNTKSINYRIISGQHDKPVHIKPDDDVIIASKELF
;
A
#
# COMPACT_ATOMS: atom_id res chain seq x y z
N MET A 1 39.02 20.63 7.69
CA MET A 1 37.92 20.04 8.48
C MET A 1 36.91 19.48 7.49
N GLN A 2 36.99 18.19 7.17
CA GLN A 2 36.05 17.55 6.25
C GLN A 2 34.78 17.21 7.03
N VAL A 3 33.66 17.81 6.66
CA VAL A 3 32.34 17.38 7.14
C VAL A 3 32.00 16.13 6.34
N GLN A 4 32.05 14.97 6.99
CA GLN A 4 31.57 13.72 6.43
C GLN A 4 30.06 13.86 6.14
N ASN A 5 29.70 13.74 4.87
CA ASN A 5 28.34 13.51 4.44
C ASN A 5 27.89 12.15 5.00
N ALA A 6 27.24 12.15 6.15
CA ALA A 6 26.42 11.02 6.57
C ALA A 6 25.21 10.96 5.63
N LYS A 7 25.34 10.20 4.54
CA LYS A 7 24.16 9.70 3.80
C LYS A 7 23.37 8.87 4.81
N CYS A 8 22.28 9.43 5.30
CA CYS A 8 21.28 8.69 6.04
C CYS A 8 20.78 7.59 5.10
N ASP A 9 21.00 6.32 5.44
CA ASP A 9 20.48 5.19 4.68
C ASP A 9 18.96 5.28 4.67
N VAL A 10 18.39 5.78 3.57
CA VAL A 10 16.95 5.77 3.37
C VAL A 10 16.57 4.32 3.11
N ASN A 11 15.95 3.66 4.10
CA ASN A 11 15.57 2.26 3.97
C ASN A 11 14.37 2.16 3.01
N TYR A 12 14.66 1.98 1.72
CA TYR A 12 13.68 1.75 0.66
C TYR A 12 13.12 0.33 0.66
N ALA A 13 13.50 -0.48 1.64
CA ALA A 13 12.97 -1.81 1.89
C ALA A 13 12.97 -2.09 3.39
N GLY A 14 12.05 -2.92 3.85
CA GLY A 14 12.01 -3.34 5.24
C GLY A 14 10.74 -4.08 5.62
N THR A 15 10.51 -4.19 6.92
CA THR A 15 9.36 -4.89 7.49
C THR A 15 8.52 -3.90 8.29
N LEU A 16 7.24 -3.78 7.96
CA LEU A 16 6.24 -3.05 8.72
C LEU A 16 5.60 -4.00 9.71
N HIS A 17 5.75 -3.74 11.01
CA HIS A 17 5.05 -4.49 12.05
C HIS A 17 3.63 -3.95 12.23
N ILE A 18 2.66 -4.85 12.40
CA ILE A 18 1.26 -4.46 12.54
C ILE A 18 1.02 -3.90 13.94
N ALA A 19 0.67 -2.62 14.02
CA ALA A 19 0.34 -1.95 15.27
C ALA A 19 -0.96 -2.53 15.86
N SER A 20 -1.03 -2.68 17.17
CA SER A 20 -2.25 -3.14 17.86
C SER A 20 -3.34 -2.07 17.84
N GLY A 21 -4.59 -2.51 17.73
CA GLY A 21 -5.78 -1.67 17.88
C GLY A 21 -6.42 -1.23 16.56
N ASN A 22 -7.38 -0.29 16.67
CA ASN A 22 -7.93 0.43 15.52
C ASN A 22 -7.30 1.82 15.47
N ASN A 23 -6.35 2.01 14.57
CA ASN A 23 -5.56 3.23 14.51
C ASN A 23 -6.02 4.18 13.40
N ARG A 24 -7.21 3.97 12.84
CA ARG A 24 -7.72 4.78 11.71
C ARG A 24 -7.80 6.26 12.06
N GLU A 25 -8.49 6.60 13.15
CA GLU A 25 -8.64 7.99 13.61
C GLU A 25 -7.32 8.59 14.10
N SER A 26 -6.55 7.84 14.90
CA SER A 26 -5.24 8.29 15.39
C SER A 26 -4.21 8.49 14.28
N ASN A 27 -4.37 7.83 13.14
CA ASN A 27 -3.57 8.05 11.93
C ASN A 27 -4.10 9.21 11.05
N GLY A 28 -5.12 9.92 11.51
CA GLY A 28 -5.70 11.10 10.87
C GLY A 28 -6.77 10.79 9.83
N TYR A 29 -7.34 9.58 9.81
CA TYR A 29 -8.41 9.22 8.89
C TYR A 29 -9.78 9.30 9.57
N GLN A 30 -10.66 10.12 9.01
CA GLN A 30 -12.07 10.19 9.40
C GLN A 30 -12.92 9.29 8.51
N ASP A 31 -14.03 8.82 9.06
CA ASP A 31 -14.99 8.01 8.32
C ASP A 31 -15.88 8.86 7.44
N PHE A 32 -15.62 8.81 6.13
CA PHE A 32 -16.48 9.45 5.14
C PHE A 32 -17.40 8.43 4.47
N ILE A 33 -18.68 8.79 4.33
CA ILE A 33 -19.72 7.94 3.73
C ILE A 33 -19.29 7.43 2.34
N HIS A 34 -18.73 8.32 1.50
CA HIS A 34 -18.29 7.97 0.14
C HIS A 34 -17.15 6.94 0.11
N GLN A 35 -16.27 6.93 1.12
CA GLN A 35 -15.19 5.93 1.22
C GLN A 35 -15.77 4.56 1.55
N ASN A 36 -16.70 4.49 2.50
CA ASN A 36 -17.41 3.26 2.86
C ASN A 36 -18.22 2.70 1.68
N GLU A 37 -18.86 3.57 0.90
CA GLU A 37 -19.55 3.15 -0.33
C GLU A 37 -18.58 2.61 -1.38
N ALA A 38 -17.43 3.25 -1.58
CA ALA A 38 -16.40 2.77 -2.51
C ALA A 38 -15.87 1.39 -2.11
N GLN A 39 -15.56 1.20 -0.81
CA GLN A 39 -15.16 -0.10 -0.24
C GLN A 39 -16.20 -1.20 -0.49
N LYS A 40 -17.49 -0.89 -0.29
CA LYS A 40 -18.62 -1.82 -0.57
C LYS A 40 -18.72 -2.15 -2.06
N LYS A 41 -18.61 -1.14 -2.95
CA LYS A 41 -18.66 -1.33 -4.41
C LYS A 41 -17.50 -2.20 -4.91
N LEU A 42 -16.27 -1.95 -4.44
CA LEU A 42 -15.09 -2.79 -4.74
C LEU A 42 -15.32 -4.25 -4.30
N THR A 43 -15.81 -4.43 -3.07
CA THR A 43 -16.08 -5.76 -2.52
C THR A 43 -17.13 -6.51 -3.33
N ASN A 44 -18.24 -5.87 -3.69
CA ASN A 44 -19.29 -6.50 -4.49
C ASN A 44 -18.79 -6.84 -5.89
N ALA A 45 -18.09 -5.91 -6.56
CA ALA A 45 -17.59 -6.10 -7.92
C ALA A 45 -16.53 -7.21 -8.02
N ILE A 46 -15.63 -7.32 -7.04
CA ILE A 46 -14.44 -8.19 -7.13
C ILE A 46 -14.62 -9.50 -6.37
N LEU A 47 -15.25 -9.46 -5.19
CA LEU A 47 -15.34 -10.63 -4.30
C LEU A 47 -16.66 -11.39 -4.44
N LYS A 48 -17.78 -10.70 -4.67
CA LYS A 48 -19.11 -11.34 -4.72
C LYS A 48 -19.51 -11.84 -6.11
N ASN A 49 -19.06 -11.18 -7.18
CA ASN A 49 -19.38 -11.57 -8.56
C ASN A 49 -18.42 -12.65 -9.12
N ARG A 50 -17.84 -13.50 -8.27
CA ARG A 50 -16.81 -14.46 -8.67
C ARG A 50 -17.38 -15.64 -9.45
N GLN A 51 -17.50 -15.48 -10.76
CA GLN A 51 -17.46 -16.59 -11.72
C GLN A 51 -16.03 -16.85 -12.24
N ASN A 52 -15.11 -15.88 -12.10
CA ASN A 52 -13.71 -15.98 -12.55
C ASN A 52 -12.69 -15.72 -11.43
N THR A 53 -11.52 -16.33 -11.55
CA THR A 53 -10.37 -16.17 -10.64
C THR A 53 -9.62 -14.85 -10.85
N PHE A 54 -9.81 -14.19 -12.00
CA PHE A 54 -9.16 -12.94 -12.39
C PHE A 54 -10.17 -11.78 -12.46
N PHE A 55 -9.74 -10.59 -12.05
CA PHE A 55 -10.54 -9.35 -12.11
C PHE A 55 -9.67 -8.20 -12.64
N SER A 56 -10.28 -7.33 -13.45
CA SER A 56 -9.73 -6.07 -13.94
C SER A 56 -10.80 -4.99 -13.83
N GLY A 57 -10.43 -3.78 -13.41
CA GLY A 57 -11.35 -2.67 -13.28
C GLY A 57 -10.68 -1.36 -12.92
N ILE A 58 -11.44 -0.27 -13.01
CA ILE A 58 -10.96 1.10 -12.74
C ILE A 58 -11.74 1.67 -11.55
N LEU A 59 -11.02 2.10 -10.51
CA LEU A 59 -11.59 2.84 -9.38
C LEU A 59 -11.57 4.34 -9.69
N VAL A 60 -12.74 4.92 -9.95
CA VAL A 60 -12.89 6.35 -10.24
C VAL A 60 -13.34 7.10 -8.99
N ILE A 61 -12.45 7.92 -8.43
CA ILE A 61 -12.71 8.77 -7.25
C ILE A 61 -12.17 10.18 -7.54
N PRO A 62 -12.92 11.26 -7.28
CA PRO A 62 -12.47 12.64 -7.52
C PRO A 62 -11.24 13.01 -6.68
N THR A 63 -10.52 14.05 -7.08
CA THR A 63 -9.36 14.55 -6.32
C THR A 63 -9.80 15.03 -4.93
N GLY A 64 -8.99 14.75 -3.92
CA GLY A 64 -9.38 14.94 -2.52
C GLY A 64 -10.27 13.83 -1.93
N GLY A 65 -10.93 13.00 -2.75
CA GLY A 65 -11.84 11.94 -2.28
C GLY A 65 -11.16 10.68 -1.71
N GLY A 66 -9.85 10.72 -1.45
CA GLY A 66 -9.13 9.62 -0.78
C GLY A 66 -8.88 8.37 -1.63
N LYS A 67 -8.73 8.47 -2.96
CA LYS A 67 -8.51 7.30 -3.84
C LYS A 67 -7.37 6.37 -3.38
N THR A 68 -6.22 6.94 -3.06
CA THR A 68 -5.05 6.17 -2.58
C THR A 68 -5.39 5.42 -1.29
N PHE A 69 -6.05 6.10 -0.36
CA PHE A 69 -6.46 5.52 0.92
C PHE A 69 -7.47 4.37 0.71
N ILE A 70 -8.54 4.60 -0.05
CA ILE A 70 -9.57 3.58 -0.33
C ILE A 70 -8.93 2.34 -0.96
N ALA A 71 -8.08 2.53 -1.98
CA ALA A 71 -7.43 1.42 -2.67
C ALA A 71 -6.47 0.66 -1.75
N ALA A 72 -5.58 1.37 -1.04
CA ALA A 72 -4.61 0.76 -0.14
C ALA A 72 -5.30 0.00 1.00
N GLU A 73 -6.30 0.60 1.65
CA GLU A 73 -7.06 -0.03 2.72
C GLU A 73 -7.77 -1.30 2.22
N TRP A 74 -8.44 -1.23 1.06
CA TRP A 74 -9.15 -2.38 0.50
C TRP A 74 -8.18 -3.52 0.14
N LEU A 75 -7.04 -3.20 -0.48
CA LEU A 75 -6.02 -4.16 -0.89
C LEU A 75 -5.31 -4.81 0.31
N LEU A 76 -4.97 -4.02 1.33
CA LEU A 76 -4.41 -4.53 2.57
C LEU A 76 -5.35 -5.55 3.21
N LYS A 77 -6.61 -5.17 3.42
CA LYS A 77 -7.61 -6.03 4.07
C LYS A 77 -7.96 -7.28 3.26
N ASN A 78 -8.10 -7.17 1.94
CA ASN A 78 -8.69 -8.24 1.13
C ASN A 78 -7.67 -9.08 0.37
N TRP A 79 -6.43 -8.61 0.23
CA TRP A 79 -5.36 -9.27 -0.50
C TRP A 79 -4.16 -9.55 0.40
N VAL A 80 -3.50 -8.52 0.93
CA VAL A 80 -2.26 -8.68 1.71
C VAL A 80 -2.53 -9.46 2.99
N ASP A 81 -3.61 -9.16 3.70
CA ASP A 81 -4.01 -9.90 4.91
C ASP A 81 -4.36 -11.38 4.66
N LYS A 82 -4.46 -11.79 3.39
CA LYS A 82 -4.69 -13.18 2.98
C LYS A 82 -3.43 -13.83 2.40
N GLY A 83 -2.26 -13.25 2.67
CA GLY A 83 -0.95 -13.74 2.21
C GLY A 83 -0.70 -13.53 0.72
N LYS A 84 -1.43 -12.60 0.07
CA LYS A 84 -1.21 -12.29 -1.35
C LYS A 84 -0.29 -11.09 -1.52
N LYS A 85 0.56 -11.16 -2.53
CA LYS A 85 1.47 -10.07 -2.90
C LYS A 85 0.77 -8.95 -3.66
N LEU A 86 1.27 -7.73 -3.50
CA LEU A 86 0.76 -6.51 -4.13
C LEU A 86 1.87 -5.78 -4.88
N LEU A 87 1.61 -5.38 -6.12
CA LEU A 87 2.44 -4.45 -6.89
C LEU A 87 1.65 -3.14 -7.10
N TRP A 88 2.21 -2.03 -6.64
CA TRP A 88 1.69 -0.68 -6.81
C TRP A 88 2.59 0.10 -7.76
N ILE A 89 2.04 0.63 -8.86
CA ILE A 89 2.82 1.36 -9.87
C ILE A 89 2.39 2.83 -9.90
N ALA A 90 3.34 3.76 -9.88
CA ALA A 90 3.09 5.18 -10.12
C ALA A 90 4.21 5.80 -10.98
N HIS A 91 4.00 6.99 -11.54
CA HIS A 91 4.97 7.63 -12.44
C HIS A 91 5.86 8.68 -11.75
N ARG A 92 5.47 9.21 -10.59
CA ARG A 92 6.25 10.22 -9.85
C ARG A 92 6.72 9.68 -8.52
N HIS A 93 7.90 10.09 -8.09
CA HIS A 93 8.50 9.63 -6.83
C HIS A 93 7.64 10.00 -5.62
N GLU A 94 7.07 11.21 -5.59
CA GLU A 94 6.20 11.66 -4.50
C GLU A 94 4.92 10.81 -4.38
N LEU A 95 4.48 10.20 -5.48
CA LEU A 95 3.33 9.28 -5.46
C LEU A 95 3.69 7.90 -4.88
N LEU A 96 4.95 7.47 -5.02
CA LEU A 96 5.45 6.25 -4.39
C LEU A 96 5.53 6.45 -2.88
N ASP A 97 6.10 7.58 -2.44
CA ASP A 97 6.17 7.95 -1.03
C ASP A 97 4.78 8.08 -0.41
N GLN A 98 3.86 8.74 -1.10
CA GLN A 98 2.47 8.87 -0.65
C GLN A 98 1.78 7.50 -0.51
N ALA A 99 2.00 6.58 -1.47
CA ALA A 99 1.46 5.23 -1.39
C ALA A 99 2.07 4.48 -0.21
N PHE A 100 3.39 4.52 -0.04
CA PHE A 100 4.08 3.89 1.08
C PHE A 100 3.58 4.38 2.44
N LEU A 101 3.52 5.70 2.64
CA LEU A 101 2.99 6.29 3.87
C LEU A 101 1.55 5.86 4.12
N THR A 102 0.74 5.72 3.07
CA THR A 102 -0.63 5.21 3.19
C THR A 102 -0.65 3.75 3.63
N PHE A 103 0.19 2.87 3.06
CA PHE A 103 0.31 1.48 3.51
C PHE A 103 0.77 1.37 4.96
N MET A 104 1.83 2.10 5.32
CA MET A 104 2.37 2.14 6.68
C MET A 104 1.31 2.56 7.70
N LYS A 105 0.56 3.63 7.43
CA LYS A 105 -0.54 4.08 8.31
C LYS A 105 -1.71 3.11 8.38
N ASN A 106 -1.85 2.20 7.44
CA ASN A 106 -2.91 1.18 7.46
C ASN A 106 -2.41 -0.19 7.98
N CYS A 107 -1.18 -0.28 8.48
CA CYS A 107 -0.62 -1.47 9.10
C CYS A 107 -1.04 -1.59 10.58
N TYR A 108 -2.32 -1.84 10.85
CA TYR A 108 -2.85 -2.04 12.21
C TYR A 108 -3.85 -3.20 12.29
N SER A 109 -3.98 -3.80 13.49
CA SER A 109 -4.67 -5.07 13.69
C SER A 109 -6.19 -5.00 13.50
N GLY A 110 -6.78 -3.81 13.62
CA GLY A 110 -8.17 -3.56 13.26
C GLY A 110 -8.46 -3.76 11.76
N LEU A 111 -7.45 -3.55 10.90
CA LEU A 111 -7.55 -3.77 9.45
C LEU A 111 -6.98 -5.13 9.03
N LEU A 112 -5.79 -5.46 9.51
CA LEU A 112 -5.03 -6.67 9.18
C LEU A 112 -5.14 -7.68 10.33
N LYS A 113 -5.99 -8.70 10.19
CA LYS A 113 -6.34 -9.61 11.29
C LYS A 113 -5.48 -10.87 11.31
N ASN A 114 -4.91 -11.25 10.17
CA ASN A 114 -4.20 -12.51 9.99
C ASN A 114 -2.69 -12.31 9.84
N THR A 115 -2.26 -11.07 9.59
CA THR A 115 -0.86 -10.72 9.30
C THR A 115 -0.23 -9.99 10.49
N LYS A 116 1.00 -10.38 10.86
CA LYS A 116 1.77 -9.75 11.95
C LYS A 116 2.81 -8.75 11.45
N SER A 117 3.22 -8.89 10.19
CA SER A 117 4.17 -8.00 9.55
C SER A 117 4.03 -8.06 8.03
N ILE A 118 4.42 -6.99 7.35
CA ILE A 118 4.42 -6.87 5.89
C ILE A 118 5.83 -6.47 5.46
N ASN A 119 6.45 -7.24 4.58
CA ASN A 119 7.70 -6.87 3.93
C ASN A 119 7.39 -5.96 2.74
N TYR A 120 8.06 -4.80 2.67
CA TYR A 120 7.88 -3.84 1.59
C TYR A 120 9.18 -3.51 0.90
N ARG A 121 9.06 -3.11 -0.37
CA ARG A 121 10.16 -2.55 -1.15
C ARG A 121 9.66 -1.45 -2.09
N ILE A 122 10.38 -0.33 -2.13
CA ILE A 122 10.13 0.79 -3.03
C ILE A 122 11.24 0.79 -4.09
N ILE A 123 10.84 0.71 -5.35
CA ILE A 123 11.75 0.68 -6.49
C ILE A 123 11.55 1.95 -7.32
N SER A 124 12.62 2.68 -7.61
CA SER A 124 12.64 3.78 -8.58
C SER A 124 14.08 4.14 -8.93
N GLY A 125 14.29 5.04 -9.90
CA GLY A 125 15.63 5.60 -10.18
C GLY A 125 16.29 6.31 -9.00
N GLN A 126 15.53 6.64 -7.94
CA GLN A 126 16.01 7.28 -6.71
C GLN A 126 15.87 6.40 -5.46
N HIS A 127 15.27 5.21 -5.57
CA HIS A 127 15.03 4.29 -4.45
C HIS A 127 15.88 3.03 -4.61
N ASP A 128 15.35 1.86 -4.22
CA ASP A 128 16.03 0.58 -4.40
C ASP A 128 15.96 0.09 -5.86
N LYS A 129 16.73 -0.96 -6.18
CA LYS A 129 16.88 -1.52 -7.53
C LYS A 129 16.01 -2.78 -7.72
N PRO A 130 15.47 -3.03 -8.93
CA PRO A 130 14.66 -4.22 -9.21
C PRO A 130 15.36 -5.54 -8.88
N VAL A 131 16.69 -5.61 -9.05
CA VAL A 131 17.50 -6.80 -8.77
C VAL A 131 17.51 -7.20 -7.29
N HIS A 132 17.07 -6.33 -6.39
CA HIS A 132 16.97 -6.61 -4.96
C HIS A 132 15.58 -7.10 -4.53
N ILE A 133 14.61 -7.23 -5.45
CA ILE A 133 13.29 -7.80 -5.14
C ILE A 133 13.46 -9.23 -4.62
N LYS A 134 12.81 -9.52 -3.50
CA LYS A 134 12.90 -10.82 -2.83
C LYS A 134 11.59 -11.61 -2.92
N PRO A 135 11.66 -12.95 -2.90
CA PRO A 135 10.47 -13.81 -2.84
C PRO A 135 9.61 -13.63 -1.60
N ASP A 136 10.08 -12.94 -0.56
CA ASP A 136 9.34 -12.61 0.66
C ASP A 136 8.85 -11.15 0.72
N ASP A 137 9.04 -10.34 -0.34
CA ASP A 137 8.43 -9.00 -0.42
C ASP A 137 6.91 -9.13 -0.63
N ASP A 138 6.09 -8.58 0.27
CA ASP A 138 4.63 -8.64 0.21
C ASP A 138 4.03 -7.48 -0.59
N VAL A 139 4.63 -6.28 -0.46
CA VAL A 139 4.18 -5.05 -1.12
C VAL A 139 5.36 -4.40 -1.85
N ILE A 140 5.28 -4.34 -3.18
CA ILE A 140 6.23 -3.63 -4.02
C ILE A 140 5.60 -2.34 -4.52
N ILE A 141 6.28 -1.21 -4.34
CA ILE A 141 5.85 0.11 -4.79
C ILE A 141 6.89 0.59 -5.81
N ALA A 142 6.52 0.61 -7.09
CA ALA A 142 7.49 0.79 -8.18
C ALA A 142 7.14 1.98 -9.08
N SER A 143 8.16 2.71 -9.55
CA SER A 143 7.95 3.67 -10.64
C SER A 143 7.70 2.97 -11.97
N LYS A 144 6.84 3.53 -12.83
CA LYS A 144 6.62 3.01 -14.19
C LYS A 144 7.91 2.92 -15.01
N GLU A 145 8.82 3.89 -14.87
CA GLU A 145 10.10 4.00 -15.61
C GLU A 145 11.09 2.84 -15.39
N LEU A 146 10.70 1.81 -14.64
CA LEU A 146 11.47 0.59 -14.40
C LEU A 146 11.10 -0.56 -15.36
N PHE A 147 10.00 -0.42 -16.11
CA PHE A 147 9.46 -1.41 -17.04
C PHE A 147 9.49 -0.90 -18.48
#